data_AF-A0A2S9AV15-F1
#
_entry.id   AF-A0A2S9AV15-F1
#
_cell.length_a   1.000
_cell.length_b   1.000
_cell.length_c   1.000
_cell.angle_alpha   90.00
_cell.angle_beta   90.00
_cell.angle_gamma   90.00
#
_symmetry.space_group_name_H-M   'P 1'
#
loop_
_entity.id
_entity.type
_entity.pdbx_description
1 polymer ?
#
loop_
_entity_poly.entity_id
_entity_poly.type
_entity_poly.pdbx_seq_one_letter_code
_entity_poly.pdbx_strand_id
1 'polypeptide(L)'
;MQQWAIRYLNGKGADISKQTTYDELVRWSENWPENSEKRELLKNMKGAWRQKKLRESKDGRQANNFIISLLAKRKLKSLASSRKATITETLEWLIQSEFELKEQYKSQARTLNEDNLKSLRNERNAASILASKLSETLTEICKLKLQIETLAPDHHTLPTPPKEKIEELFNIRKTTLLSTNSIFDAEDIRKYRKLIKPKIQSQIQDKDKDKDKDKDKSDEEIIDIISSIPELTKKRQQESATTSHQPPHTKPEDHSEKI
;
A
#
# COMPACT_ATOMS: atom_id res chain seq x y z
N MET A 1 17.02 -43.71 25.91
CA MET A 1 18.47 -43.40 26.04
C MET A 1 19.33 -44.61 25.69
N GLN A 2 19.15 -45.74 26.38
CA GLN A 2 19.92 -47.00 26.20
C GLN A 2 20.01 -47.49 24.75
N GLN A 3 18.88 -47.65 24.04
CA GLN A 3 18.89 -48.10 22.64
C GLN A 3 19.65 -47.16 21.69
N TRP A 4 19.62 -45.84 21.96
CA TRP A 4 20.37 -44.89 21.15
C TRP A 4 21.88 -45.02 21.40
N ALA A 5 22.28 -45.21 22.65
CA ALA A 5 23.69 -45.39 23.02
C ALA A 5 24.27 -46.67 22.40
N ILE A 6 23.55 -47.80 22.46
CA ILE A 6 23.95 -49.06 21.83
C ILE A 6 24.11 -48.89 20.31
N ARG A 7 23.14 -48.25 19.63
CA ARG A 7 23.24 -47.97 18.18
C ARG A 7 24.45 -47.08 17.84
N TYR A 8 24.70 -46.04 18.64
CA TYR A 8 25.82 -45.12 18.42
C TYR A 8 27.17 -45.84 18.58
N LEU A 9 27.33 -46.64 19.64
CA LEU A 9 28.57 -47.36 19.92
C LEU A 9 28.83 -48.49 18.90
N ASN A 10 27.80 -49.21 18.47
CA ASN A 10 27.93 -50.23 17.42
C ASN A 10 28.28 -49.60 16.08
N GLY A 11 27.70 -48.44 15.74
CA GLY A 11 28.07 -47.67 14.55
C GLY A 11 29.50 -47.12 14.57
N LYS A 12 30.20 -47.23 15.72
CA LYS A 12 31.60 -46.85 15.91
C LYS A 12 32.51 -48.05 16.23
N GLY A 13 32.02 -49.28 16.06
CA GLY A 13 32.81 -50.50 16.15
C GLY A 13 32.94 -51.15 17.53
N ALA A 14 32.08 -50.79 18.51
CA ALA A 14 32.15 -51.34 19.87
C ALA A 14 31.47 -52.71 20.07
N ASP A 15 30.77 -53.22 19.06
CA ASP A 15 30.06 -54.52 19.02
C ASP A 15 29.34 -54.94 20.33
N ILE A 16 28.40 -54.10 20.76
CA ILE A 16 27.59 -54.27 21.98
C ILE A 16 26.28 -54.98 21.62
N SER A 17 25.89 -55.96 22.44
CA SER A 17 24.59 -56.63 22.29
C SER A 17 23.42 -55.64 22.43
N LYS A 18 22.38 -55.85 21.62
CA LYS A 18 21.14 -55.05 21.68
C LYS A 18 20.35 -55.27 22.97
N GLN A 19 20.62 -56.36 23.68
CA GLN A 19 19.96 -56.72 24.94
C GLN A 19 20.68 -56.16 26.18
N THR A 20 21.84 -55.51 26.00
CA THR A 20 22.63 -54.97 27.11
C THR A 20 21.84 -53.92 27.88
N THR A 21 21.72 -54.11 29.20
CA THR A 21 20.99 -53.24 30.12
C THR A 21 21.76 -51.93 30.36
N TYR A 22 21.08 -50.87 30.81
CA TYR A 22 21.75 -49.60 31.16
C TYR A 22 22.86 -49.79 32.19
N ASP A 23 22.62 -50.56 33.25
CA ASP A 23 23.61 -50.80 34.32
C ASP A 23 24.81 -51.61 33.82
N GLU A 24 24.58 -52.52 32.88
CA GLU A 24 25.65 -53.26 32.21
C GLU A 24 26.49 -52.33 31.35
N LEU A 25 25.88 -51.39 30.65
CA LEU A 25 26.59 -50.38 29.85
C LEU A 25 27.46 -49.46 30.73
N VAL A 26 26.95 -49.08 31.91
CA VAL A 26 27.68 -48.27 32.90
C VAL A 26 28.87 -49.04 33.45
N ARG A 27 28.67 -50.27 33.93
CA ARG A 27 29.75 -51.16 34.39
C ARG A 27 30.80 -51.41 33.32
N TRP A 28 30.38 -51.58 32.07
CA TRP A 28 31.30 -51.79 30.96
C TRP A 28 32.15 -50.55 30.70
N SER A 29 31.56 -49.36 30.84
CA SER A 29 32.28 -48.09 30.69
C SER A 29 33.26 -47.78 31.83
N GLU A 30 33.00 -48.28 33.04
CA GLU A 30 33.86 -48.10 34.22
C GLU A 30 35.10 -49.02 34.18
N ASN A 31 34.99 -50.18 33.52
CA ASN A 31 36.06 -51.17 33.43
C ASN A 31 37.00 -50.98 32.22
N TRP A 32 36.94 -49.83 31.52
CA TRP A 32 37.80 -49.58 30.37
C TRP A 32 39.16 -49.00 30.78
N PRO A 33 40.28 -49.52 30.23
CA PRO A 33 41.61 -49.02 30.57
C PRO A 33 41.79 -47.54 30.19
N GLU A 34 42.47 -46.82 31.09
CA GLU A 34 42.61 -45.35 31.12
C GLU A 34 43.19 -44.74 29.83
N ASN A 35 43.95 -45.52 29.06
CA ASN A 35 44.74 -45.06 27.91
C ASN A 35 44.09 -45.32 26.53
N SER A 36 42.78 -45.52 26.46
CA SER A 36 42.14 -46.10 25.26
C SER A 36 41.32 -45.11 24.43
N GLU A 37 41.35 -45.31 23.11
CA GLU A 37 40.39 -44.81 22.10
C GLU A 37 38.93 -44.96 22.56
N LYS A 38 38.67 -45.94 23.43
CA LYS A 38 37.37 -46.22 24.03
C LYS A 38 36.89 -45.09 24.98
N ARG A 39 37.79 -44.44 25.73
CA ARG A 39 37.44 -43.27 26.56
C ARG A 39 37.02 -42.07 25.68
N GLU A 40 37.73 -41.85 24.58
CA GLU A 40 37.39 -40.82 23.62
C GLU A 40 36.06 -41.13 22.92
N LEU A 41 35.82 -42.38 22.57
CA LEU A 41 34.53 -42.84 22.04
C LEU A 41 33.37 -42.56 23.01
N LEU A 42 33.56 -42.82 24.31
CA LEU A 42 32.56 -42.52 25.34
C LEU A 42 32.31 -41.01 25.48
N LYS A 43 33.37 -40.20 25.44
CA LYS A 43 33.27 -38.73 25.47
C LYS A 43 32.49 -38.21 24.26
N ASN A 44 32.78 -38.74 23.08
CA ASN A 44 32.09 -38.41 21.84
C ASN A 44 30.62 -38.84 21.86
N MET A 45 30.32 -40.03 22.38
CA MET A 45 28.94 -40.49 22.60
C MET A 45 28.18 -39.55 23.54
N LYS A 46 28.77 -39.19 24.69
CA LYS A 46 28.14 -38.25 25.64
C LYS A 46 27.90 -36.88 24.99
N GLY A 47 28.85 -36.39 24.18
CA GLY A 47 28.70 -35.16 23.41
C GLY A 47 27.57 -35.22 22.38
N ALA A 48 27.54 -36.29 21.58
CA ALA A 48 26.49 -36.54 20.59
C ALA A 48 25.11 -36.69 21.24
N TRP A 49 25.03 -37.31 22.43
CA TRP A 49 23.77 -37.41 23.17
C TRP A 49 23.27 -36.05 23.65
N ARG A 50 24.16 -35.20 24.19
CA ARG A 50 23.82 -33.83 24.57
C ARG A 50 23.29 -33.03 23.37
N GLN A 51 23.94 -33.15 22.22
CA GLN A 51 23.48 -32.50 20.99
C GLN A 51 22.15 -33.05 20.51
N LYS A 52 21.93 -34.36 20.56
CA LYS A 52 20.66 -34.99 20.21
C LYS A 52 19.54 -34.48 21.12
N LYS A 53 19.74 -34.53 22.45
CA LYS A 53 18.78 -34.00 23.43
C LYS A 53 18.46 -32.53 23.17
N LEU A 54 19.47 -31.72 22.87
CA LEU A 54 19.29 -30.31 22.52
C LEU A 54 18.51 -30.08 21.21
N ARG A 55 18.64 -30.99 20.24
CA ARG A 55 17.86 -30.92 18.98
C ARG A 55 16.41 -31.36 19.18
N GLU A 56 16.20 -32.38 20.00
CA GLU A 56 14.85 -32.89 20.35
C GLU A 56 14.08 -31.92 21.25
N SER A 57 14.76 -31.11 22.08
CA SER A 57 14.13 -30.14 22.98
C SER A 57 13.74 -28.80 22.33
N LYS A 58 13.74 -28.70 20.99
CA LYS A 58 13.43 -27.45 20.30
C LYS A 58 11.95 -27.36 19.99
N ASP A 59 11.18 -26.78 20.91
CA ASP A 59 9.78 -26.40 20.69
C ASP A 59 9.68 -25.40 19.54
N GLY A 60 9.26 -25.86 18.36
CA GLY A 60 9.00 -25.04 17.17
C GLY A 60 10.23 -24.42 16.48
N ARG A 61 11.46 -24.64 16.97
CA ARG A 61 12.69 -24.05 16.40
C ARG A 61 13.48 -25.05 15.56
N GLN A 62 13.59 -24.80 14.26
CA GLN A 62 14.43 -25.60 13.36
C GLN A 62 15.84 -25.02 13.24
N ALA A 63 16.87 -25.87 13.37
CA ALA A 63 18.24 -25.47 13.06
C ALA A 63 18.44 -25.46 11.54
N ASN A 64 18.75 -24.30 10.98
CA ASN A 64 19.03 -24.15 9.55
C ASN A 64 20.48 -23.71 9.34
N ASN A 65 21.11 -24.26 8.29
CA ASN A 65 22.44 -23.86 7.86
C ASN A 65 22.32 -23.03 6.59
N PHE A 66 22.89 -21.83 6.60
CA PHE A 66 22.91 -20.95 5.44
C PHE A 66 24.34 -20.54 5.10
N ILE A 67 24.61 -20.37 3.81
CA ILE A 67 25.85 -19.78 3.32
C ILE A 67 25.55 -18.32 2.97
N ILE A 68 26.29 -17.41 3.59
CA ILE A 68 26.18 -15.96 3.34
C ILE A 68 27.57 -15.39 3.12
N SER A 69 27.64 -14.25 2.44
CA SER A 69 28.92 -13.56 2.22
C SER A 69 29.55 -13.14 3.55
N LEU A 70 30.89 -13.09 3.57
CA LEU A 70 31.63 -12.66 4.76
C LEU A 70 31.26 -11.23 5.19
N LEU A 71 31.00 -10.35 4.20
CA LEU A 71 30.54 -9.00 4.45
C LEU A 71 29.16 -8.97 5.10
N ALA A 72 28.20 -9.76 4.61
CA ALA A 72 26.88 -9.86 5.21
C ALA A 72 26.95 -10.38 6.65
N LYS A 73 27.78 -11.41 6.90
CA LYS A 73 28.03 -11.94 8.25
C LYS A 73 28.59 -10.86 9.19
N ARG A 74 29.55 -10.05 8.73
CA ARG A 74 30.12 -8.94 9.53
C ARG A 74 29.06 -7.90 9.87
N LYS A 75 28.25 -7.48 8.90
CA LYS A 75 27.14 -6.53 9.13
C LYS A 75 26.12 -7.08 10.12
N LEU A 76 25.69 -8.32 9.93
CA LEU A 76 24.74 -8.98 10.83
C LEU A 76 25.29 -9.10 12.25
N LYS A 77 26.58 -9.43 12.41
CA LYS A 77 27.23 -9.48 13.72
C LYS A 77 27.28 -8.10 14.37
N SER A 78 27.64 -7.05 13.62
CA SER A 78 27.64 -5.67 14.13
C SER A 78 26.25 -5.24 14.59
N LEU A 79 25.22 -5.58 13.83
CA LEU A 79 23.82 -5.28 14.16
C LEU A 79 23.36 -6.05 15.41
N ALA A 80 23.75 -7.31 15.55
CA ALA A 80 23.45 -8.10 16.74
C ALA A 80 24.13 -7.52 17.98
N SER A 81 25.39 -7.10 17.85
CA SER A 81 26.13 -6.46 18.94
C SER A 81 25.52 -5.13 19.38
N SER A 82 25.11 -4.26 18.45
CA SER A 82 24.47 -2.99 18.81
C SER A 82 23.14 -3.18 19.54
N ARG A 83 22.42 -4.26 19.21
CA ARG A 83 21.14 -4.63 19.84
C ARG A 83 21.29 -5.48 21.09
N LYS A 84 22.51 -5.85 21.49
CA LYS A 84 22.79 -6.79 22.60
C LYS A 84 22.00 -8.11 22.47
N ALA A 85 21.83 -8.59 21.25
CA ALA A 85 21.07 -9.80 20.92
C ALA A 85 21.97 -10.83 20.23
N THR A 86 21.49 -12.08 20.16
CA THR A 86 22.14 -13.10 19.34
C THR A 86 21.94 -12.82 17.86
N ILE A 87 22.82 -13.38 17.02
CA ILE A 87 22.69 -13.28 15.55
C ILE A 87 21.33 -13.84 15.08
N THR A 88 20.87 -14.93 15.70
CA THR A 88 19.60 -15.58 15.37
C THR A 88 18.41 -14.68 15.70
N GLU A 89 18.34 -14.15 16.93
CA GLU A 89 17.26 -13.22 17.33
C GLU A 89 17.26 -11.95 16.47
N THR A 90 18.44 -11.47 16.11
CA THR A 90 18.58 -10.32 15.22
C THR A 90 18.05 -10.61 13.82
N LEU A 91 18.30 -11.81 13.30
CA LEU A 91 17.79 -12.25 12.00
C LEU A 91 16.27 -12.44 12.03
N GLU A 92 15.73 -13.08 13.05
CA GLU A 92 14.28 -13.24 13.25
C GLU A 92 13.58 -11.87 13.29
N TRP A 93 14.15 -10.93 14.04
CA TRP A 93 13.63 -9.57 14.09
C TRP A 93 13.73 -8.83 12.75
N LEU A 94 14.83 -8.98 12.00
CA LEU A 94 14.95 -8.36 10.67
C LEU A 94 13.85 -8.87 9.73
N ILE A 95 13.59 -10.18 9.76
CA ILE A 95 12.53 -10.79 8.94
C ILE A 95 11.17 -10.24 9.35
N GLN A 96 10.89 -10.19 10.66
CA GLN A 96 9.62 -9.72 11.17
C GLN A 96 9.40 -8.22 10.89
N SER A 97 10.42 -7.39 11.15
CA SER A 97 10.35 -5.94 10.96
C SER A 97 10.16 -5.56 9.50
N GLU A 98 10.86 -6.21 8.56
CA GLU A 98 10.66 -5.99 7.13
C GLU A 98 9.25 -6.39 6.68
N PHE A 99 8.72 -7.49 7.22
CA PHE A 99 7.36 -7.93 6.91
C PHE A 99 6.31 -6.93 7.41
N GLU A 100 6.44 -6.49 8.66
CA GLU A 100 5.55 -5.49 9.27
C GLU A 100 5.62 -4.16 8.53
N LEU A 101 6.82 -3.69 8.22
CA LEU A 101 7.04 -2.44 7.51
C LEU A 101 6.39 -2.47 6.11
N LYS A 102 6.53 -3.60 5.40
CA LYS A 102 5.90 -3.80 4.08
C LYS A 102 4.37 -3.75 4.17
N GLU A 103 3.77 -4.40 5.16
CA GLU A 103 2.32 -4.37 5.34
C GLU A 103 1.83 -2.98 5.78
N GLN A 104 2.61 -2.24 6.58
CA GLN A 104 2.31 -0.84 6.92
C GLN A 104 2.33 0.08 5.69
N TYR A 105 3.33 -0.03 4.83
CA TYR A 105 3.36 0.78 3.60
C TYR A 105 2.19 0.45 2.67
N LYS A 106 1.84 -0.84 2.57
CA LYS A 106 0.71 -1.29 1.76
C LYS A 106 -0.62 -0.81 2.31
N SER A 107 -0.82 -0.82 3.63
CA SER A 107 -2.04 -0.31 4.25
C SER A 107 -2.15 1.22 4.10
N GLN A 108 -1.07 1.97 4.34
CA GLN A 108 -1.03 3.42 4.11
C GLN A 108 -1.32 3.80 2.65
N ALA A 109 -0.73 3.07 1.69
CA ALA A 109 -1.00 3.31 0.28
C ALA A 109 -2.47 3.06 -0.08
N ARG A 110 -3.09 2.05 0.52
CA ARG A 110 -4.53 1.77 0.33
C ARG A 110 -5.40 2.87 0.92
N THR A 111 -5.15 3.29 2.16
CA THR A 111 -5.95 4.33 2.82
C THR A 111 -5.86 5.66 2.06
N LEU A 112 -4.65 6.08 1.66
CA LEU A 112 -4.46 7.30 0.87
C LEU A 112 -5.20 7.22 -0.47
N ASN A 113 -5.18 6.06 -1.14
CA ASN A 113 -5.87 5.89 -2.40
C ASN A 113 -7.40 5.91 -2.23
N GLU A 114 -7.92 5.29 -1.17
CA GLU A 114 -9.35 5.33 -0.83
C GLU A 114 -9.83 6.76 -0.51
N ASP A 115 -9.05 7.51 0.26
CA ASP A 115 -9.40 8.89 0.62
C ASP A 115 -9.33 9.81 -0.60
N ASN A 116 -8.33 9.63 -1.46
CA ASN A 116 -8.26 10.34 -2.74
C ASN A 116 -9.46 10.01 -3.65
N LEU A 117 -9.85 8.73 -3.73
CA LEU A 117 -11.04 8.31 -4.49
C LEU A 117 -12.32 8.93 -3.93
N LYS A 118 -12.47 8.99 -2.60
CA LYS A 118 -13.60 9.66 -1.96
C LYS A 118 -13.60 11.16 -2.25
N SER A 119 -12.45 11.84 -2.16
CA SER A 119 -12.34 13.27 -2.49
C SER A 119 -12.72 13.52 -3.95
N LEU A 120 -12.18 12.74 -4.89
CA LEU A 120 -12.50 12.87 -6.31
C LEU A 120 -13.99 12.63 -6.60
N ARG A 121 -14.63 11.67 -5.90
CA ARG A 121 -16.08 11.47 -5.99
C ARG A 121 -16.85 12.67 -5.46
N ASN A 122 -16.45 13.21 -4.31
CA ASN A 122 -17.09 14.38 -3.71
C ASN A 122 -16.95 15.63 -4.59
N GLU A 123 -15.75 15.89 -5.11
CA GLU A 123 -15.48 16.97 -6.06
C GLU A 123 -16.30 16.82 -7.35
N ARG A 124 -16.39 15.60 -7.88
CA ARG A 124 -17.23 15.31 -9.05
C ARG A 124 -18.71 15.59 -8.76
N ASN A 125 -19.20 15.16 -7.61
CA ASN A 125 -20.60 15.39 -7.21
C ASN A 125 -20.87 16.88 -7.02
N ALA A 126 -19.96 17.61 -6.35
CA ALA A 126 -20.06 19.06 -6.19
C ALA A 126 -20.06 19.79 -7.54
N ALA A 127 -19.16 19.41 -8.45
CA ALA A 127 -19.12 19.96 -9.81
C ALA A 127 -20.41 19.68 -10.59
N SER A 128 -21.02 18.50 -10.43
CA SER A 128 -22.31 18.16 -11.04
C SER A 128 -23.46 19.01 -10.48
N ILE A 129 -23.51 19.21 -9.17
CA ILE A 129 -24.52 20.06 -8.52
C ILE A 129 -24.38 21.51 -9.00
N LEU A 130 -23.15 22.03 -9.03
CA LEU A 130 -22.88 23.38 -9.52
C LEU A 130 -23.25 23.54 -10.98
N ALA A 131 -22.94 22.56 -11.84
CA ALA A 131 -23.31 22.58 -13.25
C ALA A 131 -24.84 22.60 -13.45
N SER A 132 -25.60 21.87 -12.63
CA SER A 132 -27.07 21.90 -12.64
C SER A 132 -27.60 23.28 -12.24
N LYS A 133 -27.12 23.85 -11.13
CA LYS A 133 -27.54 25.18 -10.66
C LYS A 133 -27.16 26.29 -11.66
N LEU A 134 -25.99 26.19 -12.27
CA LEU A 134 -25.57 27.11 -13.33
C LEU A 134 -26.48 27.00 -14.55
N SER A 135 -26.87 25.78 -14.92
CA SER A 135 -27.80 25.56 -16.01
C SER A 135 -29.18 26.17 -15.72
N GLU A 136 -29.69 26.00 -14.51
CA GLU A 136 -30.95 26.59 -14.05
C GLU A 136 -30.92 28.12 -14.13
N THR A 137 -29.93 28.74 -13.49
CA THR A 137 -29.80 30.21 -13.45
C THR A 137 -29.57 30.82 -14.83
N LEU A 138 -28.75 30.19 -15.68
CA LEU A 138 -28.58 30.63 -17.07
C LEU A 138 -29.87 30.53 -17.87
N THR A 139 -30.65 29.48 -17.67
CA THR A 139 -31.94 29.32 -18.34
C THR A 139 -32.92 30.43 -17.91
N GLU A 140 -32.97 30.75 -16.62
CA GLU A 140 -33.79 31.84 -16.08
C GLU A 140 -33.36 33.21 -16.62
N ILE A 141 -32.06 33.50 -16.64
CA ILE A 141 -31.52 34.74 -17.20
C ILE A 141 -31.90 34.88 -18.68
N CYS A 142 -31.83 33.79 -19.46
CA CYS A 142 -32.22 33.82 -20.87
C CYS A 142 -33.73 34.09 -21.04
N LYS A 143 -34.58 33.48 -20.19
CA LYS A 143 -36.02 33.76 -20.17
C LYS A 143 -36.29 35.23 -19.88
N LEU A 144 -35.72 35.76 -18.79
CA LEU A 144 -35.91 37.16 -18.39
C LEU A 144 -35.41 38.14 -19.45
N LYS A 145 -34.26 37.87 -20.07
CA LYS A 145 -33.72 38.72 -21.15
C LYS A 145 -34.68 38.81 -22.33
N LEU A 146 -35.21 37.67 -22.78
CA LEU A 146 -36.19 37.63 -23.86
C LEU A 146 -37.50 38.34 -23.47
N GLN A 147 -37.95 38.20 -22.21
CA GLN A 147 -39.14 38.89 -21.71
C GLN A 147 -38.97 40.41 -21.76
N ILE A 148 -37.81 40.92 -21.31
CA ILE A 148 -37.47 42.34 -21.38
C ILE A 148 -37.42 42.84 -22.82
N GLU A 149 -36.81 42.08 -23.74
CA GLU A 149 -36.75 42.46 -25.16
C GLU A 149 -38.13 42.46 -25.84
N THR A 150 -39.09 41.69 -25.33
CA THR A 150 -40.48 41.63 -25.85
C THR A 150 -41.45 42.60 -25.17
N LEU A 151 -41.04 43.31 -24.12
CA LEU A 151 -41.89 44.27 -23.43
C LEU A 151 -42.03 45.56 -24.27
N ALA A 152 -43.12 45.65 -25.02
CA ALA A 152 -43.66 46.94 -25.49
C ALA A 152 -44.42 47.64 -24.33
N PRO A 153 -44.59 48.97 -24.36
CA PRO A 153 -45.12 49.74 -23.22
C PRO A 153 -46.52 49.34 -22.70
N ASP A 154 -47.35 48.67 -23.52
CA ASP A 154 -48.79 48.53 -23.29
C ASP A 154 -49.32 47.08 -23.18
N HIS A 155 -48.69 46.22 -22.36
CA HIS A 155 -49.21 44.87 -22.12
C HIS A 155 -49.34 44.50 -20.64
N HIS A 156 -50.53 44.02 -20.24
CA HIS A 156 -50.89 43.61 -18.88
C HIS A 156 -50.40 42.20 -18.49
N THR A 157 -49.72 41.47 -19.38
CA THR A 157 -49.18 40.13 -19.12
C THR A 157 -47.80 39.94 -19.72
N LEU A 158 -46.85 39.40 -18.94
CA LEU A 158 -45.51 39.06 -19.41
C LEU A 158 -45.59 37.95 -20.48
N PRO A 159 -45.06 38.18 -21.69
CA PRO A 159 -44.95 37.13 -22.70
C PRO A 159 -44.07 35.98 -22.18
N THR A 160 -44.45 34.72 -22.41
CA THR A 160 -43.55 33.59 -22.16
C THR A 160 -42.72 33.35 -23.41
N PRO A 161 -41.37 33.40 -23.35
CA PRO A 161 -40.54 33.25 -24.54
C PRO A 161 -40.64 31.85 -25.15
N PRO A 162 -40.55 31.72 -26.50
CA PRO A 162 -40.47 30.42 -27.16
C PRO A 162 -39.27 29.60 -26.68
N LYS A 163 -39.45 28.29 -26.50
CA LYS A 163 -38.42 27.36 -26.02
C LYS A 163 -37.15 27.38 -26.89
N GLU A 164 -37.31 27.41 -28.21
CA GLU A 164 -36.20 27.42 -29.17
C GLU A 164 -35.31 28.64 -29.01
N LYS A 165 -35.90 29.83 -28.79
CA LYS A 165 -35.15 31.07 -28.55
C LYS A 165 -34.38 31.06 -27.22
N ILE A 166 -34.96 30.43 -26.19
CA ILE A 166 -34.28 30.24 -24.91
C ILE A 166 -33.06 29.32 -25.09
N GLU A 167 -33.21 28.24 -25.84
CA GLU A 167 -32.15 27.27 -26.09
C GLU A 167 -31.00 27.84 -26.93
N GLU A 168 -31.33 28.61 -27.96
CA GLU A 168 -30.34 29.31 -28.80
C GLU A 168 -29.51 30.30 -27.97
N LEU A 169 -30.17 31.19 -27.23
CA LEU A 169 -29.48 32.15 -26.36
C LEU A 169 -28.68 31.47 -25.25
N PHE A 170 -29.20 30.38 -24.69
CA PHE A 170 -28.49 29.57 -23.71
C PHE A 170 -27.19 28.99 -24.29
N ASN A 171 -27.26 28.40 -25.48
CA ASN A 171 -26.10 27.78 -26.13
C ASN A 171 -25.04 28.82 -26.48
N ILE A 172 -25.44 29.99 -27.02
CA ILE A 172 -24.53 31.11 -27.27
C ILE A 172 -23.83 31.50 -25.96
N ARG A 173 -24.59 31.80 -24.91
CA ARG A 173 -24.03 32.30 -23.64
C ARG A 173 -23.16 31.27 -22.94
N LYS A 174 -23.54 29.98 -23.00
CA LYS A 174 -22.74 28.85 -22.52
C LYS A 174 -21.41 28.75 -23.27
N THR A 175 -21.42 28.86 -24.60
CA THR A 175 -20.16 28.81 -25.38
C THR A 175 -19.27 29.98 -25.05
N THR A 176 -19.81 31.20 -24.97
CA THR A 176 -19.07 32.40 -24.57
C THR A 176 -18.44 32.20 -23.20
N LEU A 177 -19.20 31.79 -22.18
CA LEU A 177 -18.71 31.60 -20.81
C LEU A 177 -17.58 30.57 -20.71
N LEU A 178 -17.67 29.48 -21.49
CA LEU A 178 -16.64 28.44 -21.52
C LEU A 178 -15.39 28.90 -22.30
N SER A 179 -15.55 29.69 -23.36
CA SER A 179 -14.43 30.21 -24.16
C SER A 179 -13.72 31.41 -23.54
N THR A 180 -14.41 32.23 -22.73
CA THR A 180 -13.83 33.42 -22.11
C THR A 180 -13.12 33.12 -20.78
N ASN A 181 -13.36 31.95 -20.19
CA ASN A 181 -12.66 31.53 -18.98
C ASN A 181 -11.33 30.87 -19.34
N SER A 182 -10.22 31.59 -19.13
CA SER A 182 -8.83 31.12 -19.33
C SER A 182 -8.42 29.94 -18.44
N ILE A 183 -9.31 29.48 -17.56
CA ILE A 183 -9.05 28.44 -16.56
C ILE A 183 -9.30 27.04 -17.12
N PHE A 184 -10.06 26.91 -18.22
CA PHE A 184 -10.42 25.60 -18.77
C PHE A 184 -9.57 25.21 -19.97
N ASP A 185 -8.96 24.04 -19.88
CA ASP A 185 -8.28 23.42 -21.01
C ASP A 185 -9.31 22.83 -21.98
N ALA A 186 -8.90 22.50 -23.21
CA ALA A 186 -9.80 21.98 -24.24
C ALA A 186 -10.56 20.71 -23.81
N GLU A 187 -9.93 19.87 -22.97
CA GLU A 187 -10.51 18.66 -22.39
C GLU A 187 -11.62 19.00 -21.38
N ASP A 188 -11.39 20.00 -20.53
CA ASP A 188 -12.36 20.47 -19.54
C ASP A 188 -13.57 21.11 -20.21
N ILE A 189 -13.35 21.95 -21.22
CA ILE A 189 -14.43 22.56 -22.01
C ILE A 189 -15.32 21.47 -22.62
N ARG A 190 -14.74 20.38 -23.13
CA ARG A 190 -15.48 19.25 -23.70
C ARG A 190 -16.30 18.52 -22.64
N LYS A 191 -15.75 18.32 -21.44
CA LYS A 191 -16.43 17.69 -20.31
C LYS A 191 -17.59 18.54 -19.80
N TYR A 192 -17.35 19.81 -19.49
CA TYR A 192 -18.37 20.72 -18.94
C TYR A 192 -19.47 21.07 -19.96
N ARG A 193 -19.17 21.08 -21.26
CA ARG A 193 -20.20 21.18 -22.31
C ARG A 193 -21.26 20.09 -22.20
N LYS A 194 -20.90 18.87 -21.80
CA LYS A 194 -21.86 17.75 -21.67
C LYS A 194 -22.70 17.87 -20.40
N LEU A 195 -22.17 18.47 -19.35
CA LEU A 195 -22.81 18.60 -18.03
C LEU A 195 -23.80 19.78 -17.96
N ILE A 196 -23.50 20.91 -18.59
CA ILE A 196 -24.34 22.11 -18.55
C ILE A 196 -25.37 22.03 -19.69
N LYS A 197 -26.65 21.84 -19.39
CA LYS A 197 -27.71 21.70 -20.41
C LYS A 197 -28.90 22.61 -20.09
N PRO A 198 -29.61 23.14 -21.10
CA PRO A 198 -30.77 23.99 -20.85
C PRO A 198 -31.81 23.23 -20.03
N LYS A 199 -32.33 23.85 -18.95
CA LYS A 199 -33.39 23.24 -18.13
C LYS A 199 -34.74 23.84 -18.50
N ILE A 200 -35.22 23.46 -19.68
CA ILE A 200 -36.50 23.93 -20.21
C ILE A 200 -37.59 23.02 -19.64
N GLN A 201 -38.13 23.34 -18.46
CA GLN A 201 -39.31 22.64 -17.93
C GLN A 201 -40.43 22.63 -18.99
N SER A 202 -40.81 21.44 -19.45
CA SER A 202 -42.15 21.18 -19.97
C SER A 202 -43.11 21.22 -18.80
N GLN A 203 -44.05 22.16 -18.80
CA GLN A 203 -45.27 21.95 -18.03
C GLN A 203 -45.97 20.71 -18.60
N ILE A 204 -45.97 19.60 -17.85
CA ILE A 204 -47.07 18.64 -17.84
C ILE A 204 -47.27 18.28 -16.38
N GLN A 205 -48.45 18.64 -15.85
CA GLN A 205 -49.00 18.10 -14.63
C GLN A 205 -49.22 16.60 -14.85
N ASP A 206 -48.75 15.76 -13.92
CA ASP A 206 -49.51 14.57 -13.54
C ASP A 206 -49.37 14.43 -12.02
N LYS A 207 -50.51 14.63 -11.36
CA LYS A 207 -50.72 14.28 -9.97
C LYS A 207 -50.92 12.77 -9.87
N ASP A 208 -50.44 12.23 -8.76
CA ASP A 208 -50.85 11.00 -8.11
C ASP A 208 -50.61 9.68 -8.86
N LYS A 209 -49.58 8.97 -8.38
CA LYS A 209 -49.74 7.58 -7.92
C LYS A 209 -48.62 7.21 -6.95
N ASP A 210 -48.94 7.29 -5.66
CA ASP A 210 -48.31 6.43 -4.67
C ASP A 210 -48.49 4.96 -5.07
N LYS A 211 -47.39 4.21 -5.03
CA LYS A 211 -47.33 2.91 -4.34
C LYS A 211 -45.88 2.45 -4.24
N ASP A 212 -45.46 2.28 -2.99
CA ASP A 212 -44.33 1.49 -2.55
C ASP A 212 -44.13 0.21 -3.39
N LYS A 213 -42.86 -0.09 -3.68
CA LYS A 213 -42.26 -1.39 -3.38
C LYS A 213 -40.75 -1.39 -3.56
N ASP A 214 -40.09 -1.84 -2.50
CA ASP A 214 -38.71 -2.31 -2.44
C ASP A 214 -38.30 -3.14 -3.66
N LYS A 215 -37.05 -2.93 -4.14
CA LYS A 215 -35.93 -3.90 -4.04
C LYS A 215 -34.86 -3.62 -5.09
N ASP A 216 -33.62 -3.56 -4.61
CA ASP A 216 -32.41 -4.15 -5.19
C ASP A 216 -32.37 -4.31 -6.71
N LYS A 217 -31.59 -3.45 -7.38
CA LYS A 217 -30.69 -3.80 -8.50
C LYS A 217 -30.02 -2.53 -9.05
N SER A 218 -28.81 -2.25 -8.59
CA SER A 218 -27.88 -1.37 -9.32
C SER A 218 -26.43 -1.65 -8.93
N ASP A 219 -25.99 -2.91 -9.08
CA ASP A 219 -24.60 -3.32 -8.86
C ASP A 219 -23.90 -3.86 -10.12
N GLU A 220 -24.46 -3.74 -11.34
CA GLU A 220 -23.85 -4.43 -12.51
C GLU A 220 -23.58 -3.63 -13.81
N GLU A 221 -23.76 -2.31 -13.90
CA GLU A 221 -23.54 -1.62 -15.19
C GLU A 221 -22.61 -0.39 -15.20
N ILE A 222 -21.68 -0.30 -14.26
CA ILE A 222 -20.52 0.61 -14.42
C ILE A 222 -19.21 -0.10 -14.04
N ILE A 223 -18.98 -1.26 -14.65
CA ILE A 223 -17.65 -1.86 -14.78
C ILE A 223 -17.41 -2.12 -16.27
N ASP A 224 -17.22 -1.06 -17.08
CA ASP A 224 -16.52 -1.24 -18.37
C ASP A 224 -15.97 0.04 -19.05
N ILE A 225 -15.46 1.03 -18.30
CA ILE A 225 -14.78 2.19 -18.92
C ILE A 225 -13.43 2.51 -18.24
N ILE A 226 -12.82 1.59 -17.50
CA ILE A 226 -11.46 1.79 -16.92
C ILE A 226 -10.48 0.66 -17.32
N SER A 227 -10.74 -0.04 -18.44
CA SER A 227 -9.76 -0.97 -19.04
C SER A 227 -9.01 -0.40 -20.26
N SER A 228 -9.26 0.85 -20.67
CA SER A 228 -8.72 1.40 -21.93
C SER A 228 -8.08 2.80 -21.80
N ILE A 229 -7.08 2.96 -20.93
CA ILE A 229 -6.11 4.05 -21.08
C ILE A 229 -4.71 3.43 -21.15
N PRO A 230 -4.07 3.38 -22.34
CA PRO A 230 -2.69 2.91 -22.46
C PRO A 230 -1.69 3.98 -22.01
N GLU A 231 -0.64 3.48 -21.35
CA GLU A 231 0.69 4.04 -21.06
C GLU A 231 0.99 5.50 -21.39
N LEU A 232 1.25 6.31 -20.34
CA LEU A 232 2.13 7.48 -20.41
C LEU A 232 3.10 7.49 -19.23
N THR A 233 4.08 6.58 -19.26
CA THR A 233 5.31 6.68 -18.46
C THR A 233 6.50 6.78 -19.40
N LYS A 234 6.84 8.00 -19.83
CA LYS A 234 8.20 8.38 -20.30
C LYS A 234 8.29 9.89 -20.55
N LYS A 235 8.59 10.66 -19.50
CA LYS A 235 9.39 11.91 -19.53
C LYS A 235 9.51 12.50 -18.12
N ARG A 236 10.38 11.90 -17.31
CA ARG A 236 10.99 12.59 -16.15
C ARG A 236 12.33 11.96 -15.79
N GLN A 237 13.21 11.86 -16.77
CA GLN A 237 14.64 11.65 -16.58
C GLN A 237 15.37 12.45 -17.66
N GLN A 238 15.61 13.72 -17.39
CA GLN A 238 16.64 14.58 -18.00
C GLN A 238 16.50 15.98 -17.41
N GLU A 239 16.76 16.13 -16.11
CA GLU A 239 16.97 17.44 -15.47
C GLU A 239 17.54 17.22 -14.05
N SER A 240 18.69 16.55 -13.97
CA SER A 240 19.51 16.47 -12.75
C SER A 240 20.93 16.02 -13.14
N ALA A 241 21.58 16.80 -14.00
CA ALA A 241 22.99 16.61 -14.32
C ALA A 241 23.64 17.99 -14.48
N THR A 242 23.84 18.69 -13.36
CA THR A 242 24.95 19.63 -13.12
C THR A 242 24.78 20.27 -11.75
N THR A 243 25.60 19.89 -10.77
CA THR A 243 26.44 20.79 -9.95
C THR A 243 27.22 19.93 -8.95
N SER A 244 28.54 19.95 -9.13
CA SER A 244 29.55 19.26 -8.33
C SER A 244 30.27 20.26 -7.42
N HIS A 245 30.74 19.77 -6.26
CA HIS A 245 31.75 20.33 -5.34
C HIS A 245 31.34 21.55 -4.49
N GLN A 246 31.66 21.67 -3.19
CA GLN A 246 32.73 21.10 -2.35
C GLN A 246 32.36 21.22 -0.84
N PRO A 247 32.94 20.42 0.09
CA PRO A 247 32.62 20.49 1.53
C PRO A 247 33.52 21.50 2.30
N PRO A 248 33.07 22.05 3.45
CA PRO A 248 33.86 23.01 4.20
C PRO A 248 34.94 22.33 5.06
N HIS A 249 36.17 22.83 4.93
CA HIS A 249 37.29 22.59 5.83
C HIS A 249 37.03 23.25 7.19
N THR A 250 37.16 22.50 8.27
CA THR A 250 37.36 23.03 9.63
C THR A 250 38.83 22.90 10.01
N LYS A 251 39.43 24.03 10.42
CA LYS A 251 40.67 24.09 11.21
C LYS A 251 40.38 24.91 12.48
N PRO A 252 41.11 24.65 13.58
CA PRO A 252 40.80 25.18 14.90
C PRO A 252 41.45 26.55 15.11
N GLU A 253 40.71 27.46 15.76
CA GLU A 253 41.28 28.68 16.33
C GLU A 253 41.44 28.50 17.84
N ASP A 254 42.70 28.69 18.24
CA ASP A 254 43.25 28.82 19.57
C ASP A 254 42.94 30.23 20.07
N HIS A 255 42.25 30.36 21.20
CA HIS A 255 42.27 31.58 21.98
C HIS A 255 42.52 31.26 23.45
N SER A 256 43.77 31.52 23.81
CA SER A 256 44.24 31.82 25.14
C SER A 256 43.50 33.04 25.73
N GLU A 257 43.00 32.93 26.97
CA GLU A 257 42.94 33.99 27.99
C GLU A 257 42.36 33.35 29.28
N LYS A 258 43.18 33.05 30.29
CA LYS A 258 43.44 33.91 31.47
C LYS A 258 42.15 34.49 32.09
N ILE A 259 41.65 33.86 33.16
CA ILE A 259 41.80 34.23 34.59
C ILE A 259 41.22 33.08 35.42
#